data_AF-A0A1I7UAY1-F1
#
_entry.id   AF-A0A1I7UAY1-F1
#
_cell.length_a   1.000
_cell.length_b   1.000
_cell.length_c   1.000
_cell.angle_alpha   90.00
_cell.angle_beta   90.00
_cell.angle_gamma   90.00
#
_symmetry.space_group_name_H-M   'P 1'
#
loop_
_entity.id
_entity.type
_entity.pdbx_description
1 polymer ?
#
loop_
_entity_poly.entity_id
_entity_poly.type
_entity_poly.pdbx_seq_one_letter_code
_entity_poly.pdbx_strand_id
1 'polypeptide(L)'
;MGIGHSYPVLMFSIVAASLCATGISIMHMFEYRMNAVTDDSIRNLKRIITCVKFYHYFMMTSCMCLLFASYNHLAEQKEFKISIQNKFGSLPSYIWCDNCMFINTNSVPVMIFVSLAASSQPFAAVYFGLSVYASRLGLQKLRNSLSQRTLSIQKNFLNSLYLQTAVHVIFISVPLGIFFLSFVIIIPSSAMYMSYILVAMCTQHGSLSTFALLMSNKPLYSVFTKIFLRMKTNIRGADRVSTMEASSWYRSAIYPNRERA
;
A
#
# COMPACT_ATOMS: atom_id res chain seq x y z
N MET A 1 6.97 -19.29 -14.92
CA MET A 1 6.65 -17.93 -15.40
C MET A 1 5.14 -17.78 -15.37
N GLY A 2 4.61 -16.68 -14.81
CA GLY A 2 3.17 -16.51 -14.61
C GLY A 2 2.42 -16.08 -15.88
N ILE A 3 1.12 -16.38 -15.92
CA ILE A 3 0.18 -16.15 -17.04
C ILE A 3 0.06 -14.64 -17.40
N GLY A 4 0.46 -13.74 -16.50
CA GLY A 4 0.39 -12.28 -16.69
C GLY A 4 1.34 -11.70 -17.73
N HIS A 5 2.36 -12.44 -18.16
CA HIS A 5 3.33 -12.02 -19.19
C HIS A 5 2.65 -11.71 -20.53
N SER A 6 1.55 -12.39 -20.85
CA SER A 6 0.85 -12.22 -22.13
C SER A 6 -0.11 -11.02 -22.14
N TYR A 7 -0.34 -10.36 -21.00
CA TYR A 7 -1.35 -9.32 -20.85
C TYR A 7 -0.89 -8.13 -19.97
N PRO A 8 0.19 -7.42 -20.32
CA PRO A 8 0.75 -6.37 -19.48
C PRO A 8 -0.22 -5.19 -19.27
N VAL A 9 -1.03 -4.85 -20.29
CA VAL A 9 -2.03 -3.78 -20.19
C VAL A 9 -3.16 -4.15 -19.25
N LEU A 10 -3.64 -5.40 -19.29
CA LEU A 10 -4.63 -5.90 -18.35
C LEU A 10 -4.10 -5.85 -16.91
N MET A 11 -2.85 -6.27 -16.70
CA MET A 11 -2.22 -6.20 -15.37
C MET A 11 -2.10 -4.77 -14.87
N PHE A 12 -1.72 -3.82 -15.73
CA PHE A 12 -1.73 -2.40 -15.40
C PHE A 12 -3.13 -1.92 -15.01
N SER A 13 -4.16 -2.27 -15.79
CA SER A 13 -5.55 -1.90 -15.48
C SER A 13 -6.01 -2.46 -14.14
N ILE A 14 -5.67 -3.71 -13.81
CA ILE A 14 -5.99 -4.30 -12.50
C ILE A 14 -5.29 -3.54 -11.38
N VAL A 15 -4.02 -3.18 -11.54
CA VAL A 15 -3.27 -2.40 -10.54
C VAL A 15 -3.89 -1.01 -10.37
N ALA A 16 -4.19 -0.31 -11.45
CA ALA A 16 -4.84 1.00 -11.41
C ALA A 16 -6.21 0.95 -10.72
N ALA A 17 -7.04 -0.05 -11.06
CA ALA A 17 -8.33 -0.27 -10.41
C ALA A 17 -8.18 -0.58 -8.91
N SER A 18 -7.19 -1.39 -8.54
CA SER A 18 -6.91 -1.73 -7.14
C SER A 18 -6.46 -0.50 -6.34
N LEU A 19 -5.70 0.41 -6.94
CA LEU A 19 -5.33 1.68 -6.32
C LEU A 19 -6.54 2.59 -6.10
N CYS A 20 -7.44 2.70 -7.08
CA CYS A 20 -8.70 3.43 -6.93
C CYS A 20 -9.56 2.84 -5.80
N ALA A 21 -9.71 1.50 -5.77
CA ALA A 21 -10.45 0.81 -4.71
C ALA A 21 -9.81 1.03 -3.32
N THR A 22 -8.48 1.02 -3.24
CA THR A 22 -7.75 1.30 -2.00
C THR A 22 -8.03 2.72 -1.51
N GLY A 23 -8.02 3.71 -2.41
CA GLY A 23 -8.37 5.09 -2.09
C GLY A 23 -9.79 5.21 -1.51
N ILE A 24 -10.78 4.61 -2.18
CA ILE A 24 -12.18 4.61 -1.72
C ILE A 24 -12.31 3.92 -0.35
N SER A 25 -11.66 2.77 -0.16
CA SER A 25 -11.68 2.03 1.10
C SER A 25 -11.11 2.85 2.27
N ILE A 26 -9.98 3.53 2.05
CA ILE A 26 -9.36 4.41 3.05
C ILE A 26 -10.32 5.54 3.44
N MET A 27 -10.98 6.16 2.46
CA MET A 27 -11.94 7.23 2.73
C MET A 27 -13.13 6.77 3.56
N HIS A 28 -13.75 5.65 3.20
CA HIS A 28 -14.87 5.08 3.98
C HIS A 28 -14.46 4.76 5.42
N MET A 29 -13.25 4.21 5.60
CA MET A 29 -12.72 3.92 6.93
C MET A 29 -12.59 5.19 7.77
N PHE A 30 -12.03 6.28 7.22
CA PHE A 30 -11.87 7.53 7.95
C PHE A 30 -13.18 8.28 8.16
N GLU A 31 -14.10 8.23 7.21
CA GLU A 31 -15.44 8.79 7.37
C GLU A 31 -16.17 8.15 8.56
N TYR A 32 -16.20 6.82 8.60
CA TYR A 32 -16.83 6.09 9.71
C TYR A 32 -16.22 6.47 11.06
N ARG A 33 -14.89 6.53 11.13
CA ARG A 33 -14.16 6.86 12.37
C ARG A 33 -14.31 8.30 12.79
N MET A 34 -14.30 9.23 11.84
CA MET A 34 -14.52 10.65 12.10
C MET A 34 -15.94 10.87 12.62
N ASN A 35 -16.96 10.30 11.98
CA ASN A 35 -18.35 10.46 12.39
C ASN A 35 -18.62 9.86 13.78
N ALA A 36 -17.91 8.79 14.16
CA ALA A 36 -18.03 8.19 15.50
C ALA A 36 -17.48 9.06 16.64
N VAL A 37 -16.61 10.03 16.35
CA VAL A 37 -15.94 10.86 17.39
C VAL A 37 -16.27 12.34 17.29
N THR A 38 -17.11 12.76 16.34
CA THR A 38 -17.38 14.18 16.08
C THR A 38 -18.86 14.50 16.09
N ASP A 39 -19.23 15.59 16.77
CA ASP A 39 -20.61 16.09 16.85
C ASP A 39 -20.84 17.28 15.90
N ASP A 40 -22.01 17.92 15.98
CA ASP A 40 -22.40 19.08 15.17
C ASP A 40 -21.58 20.34 15.44
N SER A 41 -20.84 20.36 16.55
CA SER A 41 -19.94 21.46 16.91
C SER A 41 -18.79 21.71 15.93
N ILE A 42 -18.58 20.83 14.94
CA ILE A 42 -17.59 21.00 13.86
C ILE A 42 -18.24 20.98 12.46
N ARG A 43 -19.51 21.40 12.35
CA ARG A 43 -20.31 21.35 11.11
C ARG A 43 -19.60 21.91 9.88
N ASN A 44 -18.93 23.06 10.01
CA ASN A 44 -18.23 23.69 8.88
C ASN A 44 -17.06 22.82 8.36
N LEU A 45 -16.27 22.24 9.28
CA LEU A 45 -15.17 21.34 8.91
C LEU A 45 -15.71 20.05 8.27
N LYS A 46 -16.79 19.47 8.82
CA LYS A 46 -17.47 18.32 8.21
C LYS A 46 -17.95 18.64 6.80
N ARG A 47 -18.50 19.83 6.56
CA ARG A 47 -18.93 20.27 5.22
C ARG A 47 -17.77 20.30 4.22
N ILE A 48 -16.63 20.87 4.62
CA ILE A 48 -15.41 20.89 3.79
C ILE A 48 -14.94 19.46 3.48
N ILE A 49 -14.86 18.60 4.49
CA ILE A 49 -14.45 17.20 4.32
C ILE A 49 -15.40 16.45 3.38
N THR A 50 -16.70 16.68 3.51
CA THR A 50 -17.71 16.09 2.62
C THR A 50 -17.56 16.60 1.18
N CYS A 51 -17.28 17.88 0.96
CA CYS A 51 -17.01 18.41 -0.38
C CYS A 51 -15.76 17.76 -0.99
N VAL A 52 -14.64 17.70 -0.25
CA VAL A 52 -13.40 17.04 -0.70
C VAL A 52 -13.67 15.56 -0.98
N LYS A 53 -14.49 14.90 -0.17
CA LYS A 53 -14.90 13.50 -0.37
C LYS A 53 -15.60 13.29 -1.71
N PHE A 54 -16.68 14.05 -1.96
CA PHE A 54 -17.46 13.92 -3.19
C PHE A 54 -16.62 14.23 -4.42
N TYR A 55 -15.76 15.25 -4.33
CA TYR A 55 -14.82 15.57 -5.40
C TYR A 55 -13.86 14.40 -5.66
N HIS A 56 -13.27 13.80 -4.63
CA HIS A 56 -12.37 12.67 -4.80
C HIS A 56 -13.08 11.42 -5.37
N TYR A 57 -14.34 11.15 -4.97
CA TYR A 57 -15.14 10.08 -5.57
C TYR A 57 -15.46 10.33 -7.04
N PHE A 58 -15.77 11.56 -7.41
CA PHE A 58 -15.93 11.95 -8.80
C PHE A 58 -14.63 11.67 -9.58
N MET A 59 -13.47 12.11 -9.07
CA MET A 59 -12.17 11.87 -9.68
C MET A 59 -11.85 10.37 -9.85
N MET A 60 -12.06 9.55 -8.81
CA MET A 60 -11.80 8.11 -8.88
C MET A 60 -12.74 7.38 -9.86
N THR A 61 -14.02 7.76 -9.88
CA THR A 61 -15.00 7.19 -10.81
C THR A 61 -14.65 7.57 -12.26
N SER A 62 -14.34 8.84 -12.51
CA SER A 62 -13.90 9.30 -13.81
C SER A 62 -12.59 8.63 -14.24
N CYS A 63 -11.66 8.40 -13.31
CA CYS A 63 -10.41 7.67 -13.55
C CYS A 63 -10.68 6.22 -14.02
N MET A 64 -11.64 5.54 -13.40
CA MET A 64 -12.06 4.19 -13.80
C MET A 64 -12.71 4.16 -15.19
N CYS A 65 -13.59 5.12 -15.48
CA CYS A 65 -14.21 5.24 -16.82
C CYS A 65 -13.15 5.52 -17.90
N LEU A 66 -12.20 6.41 -17.62
CA LEU A 66 -11.12 6.73 -18.54
C LEU A 66 -10.15 5.56 -18.71
N LEU A 67 -9.86 4.81 -17.65
CA LEU A 67 -9.03 3.59 -17.74
C LEU A 67 -9.64 2.59 -18.72
N PHE A 68 -10.96 2.41 -18.68
CA PHE A 68 -11.68 1.57 -19.64
C PHE A 68 -11.62 2.14 -21.06
N ALA A 69 -11.92 3.44 -21.23
CA ALA A 69 -11.87 4.11 -22.53
C ALA A 69 -10.46 4.11 -23.16
N SER A 70 -9.42 4.19 -22.33
CA SER A 70 -8.02 4.19 -22.74
C SER A 70 -7.46 2.79 -23.01
N TYR A 71 -8.17 1.71 -22.69
CA TYR A 71 -7.65 0.35 -22.75
C TYR A 71 -7.06 0.00 -24.12
N ASN A 72 -7.82 0.24 -25.19
CA ASN A 72 -7.37 -0.06 -26.56
C ASN A 72 -6.14 0.76 -26.96
N HIS A 73 -6.07 2.03 -26.53
CA HIS A 73 -4.91 2.88 -26.78
C HIS A 73 -3.66 2.47 -26.00
N LEU A 74 -3.83 1.85 -24.82
CA LEU A 74 -2.73 1.23 -24.09
C LEU A 74 -2.34 -0.13 -24.70
N ALA A 75 -3.29 -0.89 -25.25
CA ALA A 75 -3.03 -2.16 -25.93
C ALA A 75 -2.15 -1.99 -27.17
N GLU A 76 -2.28 -0.86 -27.86
CA GLU A 76 -1.51 -0.52 -29.05
C GLU A 76 -0.06 -0.07 -28.74
N GLN A 77 0.78 -1.04 -28.37
CA GLN A 77 2.18 -0.79 -28.01
C GLN A 77 3.12 -0.69 -29.22
N LYS A 78 2.85 -1.44 -30.29
CA LYS A 78 3.76 -1.56 -31.45
C LYS A 78 3.89 -0.24 -32.20
N GLU A 79 2.78 0.37 -32.58
CA GLU A 79 2.78 1.65 -33.32
C GLU A 79 3.41 2.77 -32.49
N PHE A 80 3.10 2.80 -31.19
CA PHE A 80 3.68 3.76 -30.27
C PHE A 80 5.21 3.64 -30.19
N LYS A 81 5.75 2.44 -29.99
CA LYS A 81 7.21 2.20 -29.92
C LYS A 81 7.92 2.59 -31.22
N ILE A 82 7.32 2.30 -32.38
CA ILE A 82 7.85 2.71 -33.70
C ILE A 82 7.87 4.24 -33.80
N SER A 83 6.80 4.92 -33.38
CA SER A 83 6.75 6.39 -33.37
C SER A 83 7.84 7.01 -32.49
N ILE A 84 8.09 6.43 -31.32
CA ILE A 84 9.17 6.88 -30.42
C ILE A 84 10.55 6.62 -31.05
N GLN A 85 10.77 5.46 -31.67
CA GLN A 85 12.03 5.18 -32.37
C GLN A 85 12.28 6.17 -33.52
N ASN A 86 11.25 6.53 -34.27
CA ASN A 86 11.37 7.53 -35.33
C ASN A 86 11.67 8.93 -34.79
N LYS A 87 11.19 9.29 -33.59
CA LYS A 87 11.42 10.60 -32.96
C LYS A 87 12.77 10.70 -32.23
N PHE A 88 13.21 9.65 -31.55
CA PHE A 88 14.34 9.68 -30.63
C PHE A 88 15.52 8.80 -31.05
N GLY A 89 15.42 8.09 -32.19
CA GLY A 89 16.45 7.20 -32.70
C GLY A 89 16.31 5.76 -32.20
N SER A 90 17.36 4.95 -32.42
CA SER A 90 17.33 3.51 -32.15
C SER A 90 17.06 3.22 -30.66
N LEU A 91 15.97 2.50 -30.38
CA LEU A 91 15.62 2.05 -29.05
C LEU A 91 16.37 0.75 -28.69
N PRO A 92 16.85 0.59 -27.44
CA PRO A 92 17.43 -0.67 -26.99
C PRO A 92 16.51 -1.87 -27.22
N SER A 93 17.10 -3.03 -27.56
CA SER A 93 16.37 -4.26 -27.88
C SER A 93 15.43 -4.75 -26.77
N TYR A 94 15.76 -4.50 -25.50
CA TYR A 94 14.92 -4.88 -24.37
C TYR A 94 13.57 -4.15 -24.32
N ILE A 95 13.43 -2.96 -24.94
CA ILE A 95 12.17 -2.20 -25.00
C ILE A 95 11.13 -2.92 -25.86
N TRP A 96 11.59 -3.71 -26.83
CA TRP A 96 10.77 -4.48 -27.75
C TRP A 96 10.20 -5.76 -27.14
N CYS A 97 10.38 -5.98 -25.84
CA CYS A 97 9.80 -7.12 -25.15
C CYS A 97 8.26 -7.03 -25.10
N ASP A 98 7.57 -8.16 -25.28
CA ASP A 98 6.10 -8.24 -25.26
C ASP A 98 5.50 -7.89 -23.88
N ASN A 99 6.30 -8.08 -22.82
CA ASN A 99 5.98 -7.66 -21.46
C ASN A 99 6.08 -6.16 -21.20
N CYS A 100 6.83 -5.45 -22.04
CA CYS A 100 7.25 -4.09 -21.78
C CYS A 100 6.15 -3.16 -22.26
N MET A 101 5.27 -2.75 -21.34
CA MET A 101 4.25 -1.76 -21.61
C MET A 101 4.76 -0.35 -21.31
N PHE A 102 4.48 0.56 -22.22
CA PHE A 102 4.72 1.99 -22.08
C PHE A 102 3.40 2.74 -22.10
N ILE A 103 3.32 3.85 -21.37
CA ILE A 103 2.14 4.70 -21.40
C ILE A 103 2.17 5.53 -22.69
N ASN A 104 1.19 5.31 -23.56
CA ASN A 104 1.05 6.03 -24.82
C ASN A 104 0.55 7.47 -24.58
N THR A 105 1.48 8.41 -24.45
CA THR A 105 1.19 9.83 -24.23
C THR A 105 0.67 10.57 -25.46
N ASN A 106 0.66 9.96 -26.65
CA ASN A 106 0.11 10.60 -27.84
C ASN A 106 -1.43 10.53 -27.88
N SER A 107 -2.04 9.63 -27.11
CA SER A 107 -3.49 9.46 -27.07
C SER A 107 -4.11 10.43 -26.06
N VAL A 108 -5.02 11.29 -26.53
CA VAL A 108 -5.78 12.25 -25.70
C VAL A 108 -6.46 11.58 -24.50
N PRO A 109 -7.21 10.47 -24.62
CA PRO A 109 -7.84 9.83 -23.46
C PRO A 109 -6.81 9.33 -22.44
N VAL A 110 -5.65 8.84 -22.90
CA VAL A 110 -4.56 8.39 -21.99
C VAL A 110 -3.95 9.58 -21.25
N MET A 111 -3.72 10.70 -21.93
CA MET A 111 -3.23 11.91 -21.26
C MET A 111 -4.23 12.42 -20.21
N ILE A 112 -5.52 12.48 -20.55
CA ILE A 112 -6.55 12.90 -19.59
C ILE A 112 -6.59 11.95 -18.39
N PHE A 113 -6.52 10.64 -18.62
CA PHE A 113 -6.42 9.64 -17.55
C PHE A 113 -5.22 9.90 -16.63
N VAL A 114 -4.03 10.07 -17.19
CA VAL A 114 -2.79 10.32 -16.43
C VAL A 114 -2.89 11.62 -15.64
N SER A 115 -3.37 12.71 -16.25
CA SER A 115 -3.54 14.01 -15.58
C SER A 115 -4.57 13.96 -14.45
N LEU A 116 -5.66 13.24 -14.65
CA LEU A 116 -6.69 13.05 -13.62
C LEU A 116 -6.15 12.21 -12.44
N ALA A 117 -5.43 11.13 -12.74
CA ALA A 117 -4.80 10.31 -11.73
C ALA A 117 -3.75 11.10 -10.92
N ALA A 118 -2.92 11.90 -11.59
CA ALA A 118 -1.90 12.74 -10.96
C ALA A 118 -2.53 13.80 -10.02
N SER A 119 -3.57 14.50 -10.51
CA SER A 119 -4.26 15.52 -9.71
C SER A 119 -5.05 14.92 -8.54
N SER A 120 -5.48 13.66 -8.60
CA SER A 120 -6.20 13.00 -7.48
C SER A 120 -5.36 12.81 -6.21
N GLN A 121 -4.04 12.67 -6.33
CA GLN A 121 -3.12 12.39 -5.22
C GLN A 121 -3.11 13.49 -4.14
N PRO A 122 -2.92 14.78 -4.45
CA PRO A 122 -2.96 15.83 -3.44
C PRO A 122 -4.34 15.91 -2.75
N PHE A 123 -5.44 15.66 -3.45
CA PHE A 123 -6.77 15.63 -2.82
C PHE A 123 -6.92 14.48 -1.81
N ALA A 124 -6.36 13.31 -2.11
CA ALA A 124 -6.32 12.20 -1.14
C ALA A 124 -5.55 12.59 0.13
N ALA A 125 -4.39 13.25 -0.03
CA ALA A 125 -3.57 13.72 1.09
C ALA A 125 -4.30 14.79 1.92
N VAL A 126 -4.96 15.75 1.27
CA VAL A 126 -5.77 16.78 1.93
C VAL A 126 -6.93 16.14 2.71
N TYR A 127 -7.65 15.19 2.10
CA TYR A 127 -8.72 14.45 2.78
C TYR A 127 -8.19 13.76 4.03
N PHE A 128 -7.10 13.00 3.91
CA PHE A 128 -6.48 12.31 5.04
C PHE A 128 -6.11 13.27 6.17
N GLY A 129 -5.44 14.39 5.84
CA GLY A 129 -5.06 15.41 6.83
C GLY A 129 -6.27 16.02 7.54
N LEU A 130 -7.31 16.38 6.80
CA LEU A 130 -8.54 16.93 7.38
C LEU A 130 -9.27 15.91 8.26
N SER A 131 -9.36 14.64 7.85
CA SER A 131 -9.98 13.57 8.64
C SER A 131 -9.23 13.30 9.94
N VAL A 132 -7.89 13.30 9.92
CA VAL A 132 -7.05 13.19 11.13
C VAL A 132 -7.31 14.36 12.06
N TYR A 133 -7.29 15.58 11.52
CA TYR A 133 -7.52 16.81 12.29
C TYR A 133 -8.91 16.83 12.94
N ALA A 134 -9.96 16.57 12.17
CA ALA A 134 -11.34 16.52 12.65
C ALA A 134 -11.53 15.48 13.76
N SER A 135 -10.96 14.29 13.59
CA SER A 135 -11.06 13.22 14.58
C SER A 135 -10.31 13.54 15.89
N ARG A 136 -9.14 14.21 15.81
CA ARG A 136 -8.40 14.67 16.99
C ARG A 136 -9.20 15.72 17.77
N LEU A 137 -9.79 16.67 17.07
CA LEU A 137 -10.63 17.70 17.66
C LEU A 137 -11.89 17.09 18.31
N GLY A 138 -12.51 16.11 17.64
CA GLY A 138 -13.65 15.35 18.19
C GLY A 138 -13.29 14.62 19.49
N LEU A 139 -12.20 13.87 19.49
CA LEU A 139 -11.68 13.19 20.69
C LEU A 139 -11.39 14.16 21.85
N GLN A 140 -10.88 15.35 21.57
CA GLN A 140 -10.62 16.36 22.61
C GLN A 140 -11.93 16.83 23.27
N LYS A 141 -13.01 16.98 22.50
CA LYS A 141 -14.32 17.36 23.02
C LYS A 141 -14.96 16.23 23.84
N LEU A 142 -14.82 14.99 23.39
CA LEU A 142 -15.31 13.81 24.09
C LEU A 142 -14.58 13.52 25.41
N ARG A 143 -13.43 14.17 25.66
CA ARG A 143 -12.65 14.00 26.90
C ARG A 143 -13.45 14.25 28.17
N ASN A 144 -14.42 15.17 28.11
CA ASN A 144 -15.23 15.55 29.27
C ASN A 144 -16.50 14.69 29.42
N SER A 145 -16.87 13.91 28.38
CA SER A 145 -18.10 13.11 28.33
C SER A 145 -17.85 11.61 28.56
N LEU A 146 -16.68 11.11 28.12
CA LEU A 146 -16.33 9.70 28.21
C LEU A 146 -15.41 9.38 29.39
N SER A 147 -15.48 8.13 29.86
CA SER A 147 -14.51 7.62 30.85
C SER A 147 -13.07 7.69 30.29
N GLN A 148 -12.11 7.96 31.17
CA GLN A 148 -10.68 8.02 30.79
C GLN A 148 -10.19 6.70 30.16
N ARG A 149 -10.73 5.57 30.62
CA ARG A 149 -10.41 4.24 30.07
C ARG A 149 -10.89 4.11 28.63
N THR A 150 -12.15 4.43 28.34
CA THR A 150 -12.72 4.36 26.98
C THR A 150 -12.00 5.32 26.03
N LEU A 151 -11.73 6.54 26.48
CA LEU A 151 -11.03 7.55 25.70
C LEU A 151 -9.60 7.10 25.33
N SER A 152 -8.87 6.51 26.28
CA SER A 152 -7.51 6.01 26.04
C SER A 152 -7.48 4.89 24.99
N ILE A 153 -8.50 4.03 24.98
CA ILE A 153 -8.64 2.94 24.01
C ILE A 153 -8.91 3.52 22.61
N GLN A 154 -9.88 4.43 22.48
CA GLN A 154 -10.18 5.08 21.21
C GLN A 154 -8.97 5.85 20.65
N LYS A 155 -8.27 6.60 21.50
CA LYS A 155 -7.07 7.36 21.10
C LYS A 155 -5.96 6.44 20.61
N ASN A 156 -5.68 5.33 21.32
CA ASN A 156 -4.66 4.37 20.89
C ASN A 156 -5.04 3.71 19.56
N PHE A 157 -6.29 3.26 19.42
CA PHE A 157 -6.78 2.65 18.19
C PHE A 157 -6.69 3.59 16.99
N LEU A 158 -7.18 4.83 17.13
CA LEU A 158 -7.12 5.83 16.05
C LEU A 158 -5.68 6.21 15.72
N ASN A 159 -4.80 6.33 16.71
CA ASN A 159 -3.39 6.63 16.47
C ASN A 159 -2.69 5.52 15.68
N SER A 160 -2.98 4.25 16.01
CA SER A 160 -2.50 3.11 15.25
C SER A 160 -3.02 3.10 13.82
N LEU A 161 -4.31 3.43 13.64
CA LEU A 161 -4.94 3.51 12.32
C LEU A 161 -4.32 4.62 11.47
N TYR A 162 -4.06 5.80 12.05
CA TYR A 162 -3.39 6.89 11.35
C TYR A 162 -1.97 6.52 10.94
N LEU A 163 -1.22 5.84 11.82
CA LEU A 163 0.13 5.38 11.50
C LEU A 163 0.10 4.38 10.33
N GLN A 164 -0.81 3.40 10.39
CA GLN A 164 -1.01 2.41 9.34
C GLN A 164 -1.32 3.08 7.99
N THR A 165 -2.30 4.00 7.96
CA THR A 165 -2.66 4.70 6.72
C THR A 165 -1.54 5.64 6.26
N ALA A 166 -0.83 6.31 7.15
CA ALA A 166 0.30 7.16 6.77
C ALA A 166 1.37 6.34 6.03
N VAL A 167 1.64 5.11 6.46
CA VAL A 167 2.52 4.19 5.73
C VAL A 167 1.98 3.93 4.32
N HIS A 168 0.69 3.59 4.17
CA HIS A 168 0.08 3.41 2.85
C HIS A 168 0.20 4.66 1.97
N VAL A 169 -0.13 5.84 2.51
CA VAL A 169 -0.07 7.10 1.76
C VAL A 169 1.36 7.39 1.32
N ILE A 170 2.36 7.25 2.19
CA ILE A 170 3.76 7.52 1.83
C ILE A 170 4.25 6.50 0.78
N PHE A 171 4.04 5.21 1.03
CA PHE A 171 4.60 4.15 0.19
C PHE A 171 3.89 3.98 -1.15
N ILE A 172 2.66 4.49 -1.30
CA ILE A 172 1.93 4.52 -2.58
C ILE A 172 2.12 5.89 -3.27
N SER A 173 1.90 7.00 -2.56
CA SER A 173 1.92 8.33 -3.18
C SER A 173 3.30 8.79 -3.59
N VAL A 174 4.39 8.40 -2.91
CA VAL A 174 5.75 8.77 -3.33
C VAL A 174 6.12 8.10 -4.67
N PRO A 175 5.98 6.77 -4.85
CA PRO A 175 6.16 6.13 -6.15
C PRO A 175 5.28 6.70 -7.25
N LEU A 176 3.99 6.91 -6.98
CA LEU A 176 3.07 7.49 -7.96
C LEU A 176 3.43 8.94 -8.30
N GLY A 177 3.82 9.75 -7.32
CA GLY A 177 4.24 11.13 -7.53
C GLY A 177 5.46 11.23 -8.41
N ILE A 178 6.50 10.42 -8.14
CA ILE A 178 7.71 10.38 -8.99
C ILE A 178 7.36 9.85 -10.39
N PHE A 179 6.50 8.83 -10.48
CA PHE A 179 5.98 8.33 -11.75
C PHE A 179 5.30 9.44 -12.56
N PHE A 180 4.41 10.23 -11.98
CA PHE A 180 3.76 11.34 -12.67
C PHE A 180 4.73 12.49 -13.02
N LEU A 181 5.69 12.80 -12.14
CA LEU A 181 6.72 13.80 -12.42
C LEU A 181 7.60 13.41 -13.61
N SER A 182 7.80 12.11 -13.86
CA SER A 182 8.57 11.64 -15.01
C SER A 182 7.95 12.00 -16.37
N PHE A 183 6.66 12.35 -16.43
CA PHE A 183 6.01 12.85 -17.65
C PHE A 183 6.35 14.33 -17.95
N VAL A 184 6.83 15.08 -16.95
CA VAL A 184 7.11 16.52 -17.07
C VAL A 184 8.62 16.79 -17.08
N ILE A 185 9.40 15.98 -16.36
CA ILE A 185 10.82 16.18 -16.13
C ILE A 185 11.61 15.01 -16.70
N ILE A 186 12.71 15.31 -17.41
CA ILE A 186 13.67 14.29 -17.86
C ILE A 186 14.45 13.79 -16.64
N ILE A 187 14.24 12.52 -16.29
CA ILE A 187 14.99 11.87 -15.21
C ILE A 187 16.33 11.37 -15.79
N PRO A 188 17.48 11.78 -15.23
CA PRO A 188 18.78 11.35 -15.74
C PRO A 188 18.97 9.83 -15.60
N SER A 189 19.68 9.24 -16.55
CA SER A 189 19.96 7.79 -16.58
C SER A 189 20.73 7.27 -15.35
N SER A 190 21.44 8.15 -14.64
CA SER A 190 22.10 7.84 -13.36
C SER A 190 21.12 7.48 -12.23
N ALA A 191 19.83 7.83 -12.37
CA ALA A 191 18.79 7.52 -11.39
C ALA A 191 18.09 6.19 -11.64
N MET A 192 18.66 5.28 -12.46
CA MET A 192 18.06 3.97 -12.77
C MET A 192 17.71 3.14 -11.52
N TYR A 193 18.49 3.26 -10.44
CA TYR A 193 18.20 2.60 -9.16
C TYR A 193 16.91 3.07 -8.49
N MET A 194 16.42 4.27 -8.81
CA MET A 194 15.18 4.78 -8.24
C MET A 194 13.98 3.92 -8.63
N SER A 195 13.89 3.42 -9.86
CA SER A 195 12.75 2.60 -10.28
C SER A 195 12.61 1.33 -9.44
N TYR A 196 13.72 0.66 -9.12
CA TYR A 196 13.74 -0.50 -8.23
C TYR A 196 13.28 -0.16 -6.82
N ILE A 197 13.73 0.97 -6.27
CA ILE A 197 13.31 1.43 -4.93
C ILE A 197 11.81 1.75 -4.92
N LEU A 198 11.30 2.43 -5.94
CA LEU A 198 9.88 2.80 -6.04
C LEU A 198 8.99 1.56 -6.16
N VAL A 199 9.41 0.56 -6.94
CA VAL A 199 8.71 -0.73 -7.02
C VAL A 199 8.77 -1.48 -5.68
N ALA A 200 9.92 -1.47 -4.99
CA ALA A 200 10.04 -2.06 -3.65
C ALA A 200 9.10 -1.37 -2.64
N MET A 201 8.99 -0.04 -2.68
CA MET A 201 8.04 0.71 -1.84
C MET A 201 6.59 0.31 -2.14
N CYS A 202 6.19 0.30 -3.42
CA CYS A 202 4.85 -0.11 -3.84
C CYS A 202 4.52 -1.55 -3.45
N THR A 203 5.48 -2.48 -3.47
CA THR A 203 5.22 -3.88 -3.14
C THR A 203 5.20 -4.15 -1.64
N GLN A 204 6.02 -3.44 -0.85
CA GLN A 204 6.14 -3.65 0.60
C GLN A 204 5.19 -2.78 1.45
N HIS A 205 4.40 -1.90 0.84
CA HIS A 205 3.50 -1.01 1.57
C HIS A 205 2.52 -1.76 2.49
N GLY A 206 2.00 -2.92 2.08
CA GLY A 206 1.03 -3.71 2.85
C GLY A 206 1.65 -4.45 4.05
N SER A 207 2.86 -4.99 3.90
CA SER A 207 3.59 -5.64 4.98
C SER A 207 4.00 -4.64 6.06
N LEU A 208 4.53 -3.48 5.65
CA LEU A 208 4.95 -2.42 6.56
C LEU A 208 3.76 -1.77 7.28
N SER A 209 2.64 -1.58 6.58
CA SER A 209 1.38 -1.10 7.17
C SER A 209 0.88 -2.04 8.28
N THR A 210 0.85 -3.35 8.00
CA THR A 210 0.46 -4.37 8.98
C THR A 210 1.40 -4.37 10.19
N PHE A 211 2.71 -4.27 9.94
CA PHE A 211 3.71 -4.16 11.00
C PHE A 211 3.50 -2.90 11.87
N ALA A 212 3.23 -1.75 11.25
CA ALA A 212 2.95 -0.50 11.95
C ALA A 212 1.68 -0.61 12.83
N LEU A 213 0.64 -1.29 12.35
CA LEU A 213 -0.57 -1.56 13.13
C LEU A 213 -0.27 -2.45 14.34
N LEU A 214 0.46 -3.55 14.14
CA LEU A 214 0.82 -4.51 15.20
C LEU A 214 1.67 -3.87 16.30
N MET A 215 2.64 -3.02 15.93
CA MET A 215 3.55 -2.39 16.89
C MET A 215 2.95 -1.21 17.64
N SER A 216 2.06 -0.44 17.00
CA SER A 216 1.48 0.74 17.62
C SER A 216 0.29 0.44 18.53
N ASN A 217 -0.40 -0.68 18.31
CA ASN A 217 -1.63 -1.02 19.03
C ASN A 217 -1.30 -1.89 20.25
N LYS A 218 -1.37 -1.31 21.47
CA LYS A 218 -1.00 -1.98 22.74
C LYS A 218 -1.62 -3.39 22.91
N PRO A 219 -2.94 -3.59 22.74
CA PRO A 219 -3.54 -4.93 22.74
C PRO A 219 -2.90 -5.88 21.73
N LEU A 220 -2.76 -5.47 20.46
CA LEU A 220 -2.20 -6.32 19.40
C LEU A 220 -0.72 -6.65 19.65
N TYR A 221 0.07 -5.67 20.06
CA TYR A 221 1.48 -5.84 20.43
C TYR A 221 1.64 -6.87 21.56
N SER A 222 0.80 -6.80 22.59
CA SER A 222 0.85 -7.74 23.73
C SER A 222 0.52 -9.19 23.33
N VAL A 223 -0.38 -9.37 22.36
CA VAL A 223 -0.72 -10.69 21.82
C VAL A 223 0.38 -11.19 20.89
N PHE A 224 0.86 -10.32 20.00
CA PHE A 224 1.94 -10.64 19.06
C PHE A 224 3.21 -11.08 19.80
N THR A 225 3.64 -10.34 20.82
CA THR A 225 4.81 -10.69 21.63
C THR A 225 4.62 -12.01 22.37
N LYS A 226 3.44 -12.30 22.92
CA LYS A 226 3.15 -13.60 23.55
C LYS A 226 3.23 -14.76 22.55
N ILE A 227 2.65 -14.61 21.35
CA ILE A 227 2.70 -15.63 20.30
C ILE A 227 4.14 -15.82 19.82
N PHE A 228 4.87 -14.74 19.59
CA PHE A 228 6.26 -14.78 19.17
C PHE A 228 7.16 -15.45 20.20
N LEU A 229 7.00 -15.11 21.49
CA LEU A 229 7.70 -15.77 22.59
C LEU A 229 7.36 -17.25 22.66
N ARG A 230 6.07 -17.62 22.49
CA ARG A 230 5.64 -19.03 22.47
C ARG A 230 6.23 -19.81 21.29
N MET A 231 6.30 -19.20 20.10
CA MET A 231 6.98 -19.81 18.95
C MET A 231 8.48 -20.00 19.20
N LYS A 232 9.14 -18.97 19.76
CA LYS A 232 10.57 -19.05 20.11
C LYS A 232 10.85 -20.16 21.14
N THR A 233 9.99 -20.32 22.15
CA THR A 233 10.13 -21.40 23.13
C THR A 233 9.84 -22.77 22.52
N ASN A 234 8.90 -22.87 21.57
CA ASN A 234 8.58 -24.14 20.91
C ASN A 234 9.70 -24.60 19.97
N ILE A 235 10.30 -23.69 19.20
CA ILE A 235 11.47 -23.99 18.35
C ILE A 235 12.66 -24.42 19.22
N ARG A 236 12.96 -23.65 20.28
CA ARG A 236 14.05 -23.99 21.20
C ARG A 236 13.79 -25.28 21.99
N GLY A 237 12.52 -25.65 22.19
CA GLY A 237 12.10 -26.91 22.77
C GLY A 237 12.28 -28.08 21.80
N ALA A 238 11.90 -27.91 20.53
CA ALA A 238 12.11 -28.90 19.47
C ALA A 238 13.61 -29.19 19.25
N ASP A 239 14.46 -28.16 19.28
CA ASP A 239 15.92 -28.29 19.17
C ASP A 239 16.53 -29.05 20.37
N ARG A 240 15.92 -28.95 21.56
CA ARG A 240 16.37 -29.69 22.75
C ARG A 240 15.96 -31.16 22.72
N VAL A 241 14.77 -31.46 22.20
CA VAL A 241 14.31 -32.84 22.04
C VAL A 241 15.15 -33.56 20.98
N SER A 242 15.42 -32.92 19.84
CA SER A 242 16.25 -33.50 18.78
C SER A 242 17.70 -33.71 19.21
N THR A 243 18.28 -32.80 19.99
CA THR A 243 19.64 -32.99 20.56
C THR A 243 19.68 -34.08 21.63
N MET A 244 18.63 -34.22 22.45
CA MET A 244 18.53 -35.34 23.40
C MET A 244 18.37 -36.69 22.70
N GLU A 245 17.52 -36.79 21.68
CA GLU A 245 17.35 -38.01 20.87
C GLU A 245 18.64 -38.38 20.14
N ALA A 246 19.34 -37.41 19.54
CA ALA A 246 20.65 -37.65 18.93
C ALA A 246 21.68 -38.16 19.95
N SER A 247 21.70 -37.59 21.17
CA SER A 247 22.60 -38.05 22.24
C SER A 247 22.24 -39.43 22.79
N SER A 248 20.96 -39.79 22.78
CA SER A 248 20.44 -41.09 23.19
C SER A 248 20.82 -42.17 22.18
N TRP A 249 20.58 -41.90 20.89
CA TRP A 249 21.01 -42.74 19.78
C TRP A 249 22.52 -42.95 19.73
N TYR A 250 23.30 -41.89 19.98
CA TYR A 250 24.75 -42.00 20.05
C TYR A 250 25.20 -42.86 21.23
N ARG A 251 24.52 -42.77 22.38
CA ARG A 251 24.79 -43.63 23.54
C ARG A 251 24.45 -45.10 23.29
N SER A 252 23.32 -45.38 22.64
CA SER A 252 22.92 -46.76 22.30
C SER A 252 23.79 -47.37 21.21
N ALA A 253 24.33 -46.56 20.28
CA ALA A 253 25.27 -47.02 19.26
C ALA A 253 26.67 -47.35 19.81
N ILE A 254 27.13 -46.65 20.85
CA ILE A 254 28.46 -46.88 21.47
C ILE A 254 28.43 -48.04 22.48
N TYR A 255 27.28 -48.31 23.11
CA TYR A 255 27.11 -49.42 24.06
C TYR A 255 25.98 -50.35 23.63
N PRO A 256 26.14 -51.14 22.56
CA PRO A 256 25.03 -51.92 22.02
C PRO A 256 24.63 -53.15 22.85
N ASN A 257 25.40 -53.54 23.87
CA ASN A 257 25.03 -54.62 24.79
C ASN A 257 25.95 -54.66 26.01
N ARG A 258 25.40 -54.33 27.18
CA ARG A 258 25.96 -54.72 28.48
C ARG A 258 24.87 -55.27 29.40
N GLU A 259 23.94 -56.04 28.82
CA GLU A 259 22.99 -56.88 29.56
C GLU A 259 22.92 -58.24 28.87
N ARG A 260 23.98 -59.03 29.07
CA ARG A 260 23.97 -60.50 28.96
C ARG A 260 25.30 -61.04 29.51
N ALA A 261 25.37 -61.10 30.83
CA ALA A 261 26.23 -61.99 31.61
C ALA A 261 25.72 -61.98 33.06
#